data_AF-A0A840TN03-F1
#
_entry.id   AF-A0A840TN03-F1
#
_cell.length_a   1.000
_cell.length_b   1.000
_cell.length_c   1.000
_cell.angle_alpha   90.00
_cell.angle_beta   90.00
_cell.angle_gamma   90.00
#
_symmetry.space_group_name_H-M   'P 1'
#
loop_
_entity.id
_entity.type
_entity.pdbx_description
1 polymer ?
#
loop_
_entity_poly.entity_id
_entity_poly.type
_entity_poly.pdbx_seq_one_letter_code
_entity_poly.pdbx_strand_id
1 'polypeptide(L)'
;MPNYKKERFNFIKPTGIFALAGLFMGGFSAFALVSLASLLQNIGFDCIKSLNLIWVLCAMGSILLPIIFYKNLSNLTLYHPHSLQNRIALFNIVEYCCIQVALVPFFTTAQTLCFVIDGQNGIELIFTSWLALPCLLLLSYIFNRKSVIVEYS
;
A
#
# COMPACT_ATOMS: atom_id res chain seq x y z
N MET A 1 3.28 26.95 31.35
CA MET A 1 2.58 26.71 30.06
C MET A 1 3.43 25.72 29.27
N PRO A 2 2.92 24.52 28.92
CA PRO A 2 3.65 23.64 28.01
C PRO A 2 3.92 24.36 26.68
N ASN A 3 5.16 24.27 26.21
CA ASN A 3 5.68 25.00 25.06
C ASN A 3 5.46 24.17 23.79
N TYR A 4 4.25 24.28 23.22
CA TYR A 4 3.89 23.51 22.03
C TYR A 4 4.61 24.05 20.79
N LYS A 5 5.41 23.20 20.14
CA LYS A 5 6.10 23.54 18.89
C LYS A 5 5.23 23.12 17.71
N LYS A 6 4.82 24.08 16.87
CA LYS A 6 4.09 23.83 15.62
C LYS A 6 5.09 23.58 14.50
N GLU A 7 5.19 22.35 14.02
CA GLU A 7 6.06 21.99 12.90
C GLU A 7 5.26 21.40 11.74
N ARG A 8 5.79 21.54 10.52
CA ARG A 8 5.24 20.87 9.34
C ARG A 8 5.59 19.39 9.40
N PHE A 9 4.59 18.53 9.26
CA PHE A 9 4.82 17.09 9.22
C PHE A 9 5.52 16.69 7.93
N ASN A 10 6.62 15.94 8.05
CA ASN A 10 7.33 15.38 6.90
C ASN A 10 6.83 13.97 6.60
N PHE A 11 6.02 13.82 5.55
CA PHE A 11 5.44 12.53 5.13
C PHE A 11 6.48 11.59 4.52
N ILE A 12 7.57 12.12 3.98
CA ILE A 12 8.62 11.33 3.31
C ILE A 12 9.37 10.48 4.33
N LYS A 13 9.61 11.00 5.55
CA LYS A 13 10.37 10.28 6.58
C LYS A 13 9.71 8.95 7.00
N PRO A 14 8.44 8.92 7.47
CA PRO A 14 7.80 7.65 7.85
C PRO A 14 7.61 6.72 6.65
N THR A 15 7.28 7.22 5.46
CA THR A 15 7.17 6.37 4.26
C THR A 15 8.52 5.83 3.80
N GLY A 16 9.61 6.58 3.96
CA GLY A 16 10.97 6.11 3.69
C GLY A 16 11.39 4.97 4.62
N ILE A 17 11.09 5.07 5.92
CA ILE A 17 11.32 3.99 6.88
C ILE A 17 10.50 2.75 6.49
N PHE A 18 9.23 2.94 6.14
CA PHE A 18 8.37 1.85 5.66
C PHE A 18 8.95 1.21 4.38
N ALA A 19 9.41 2.01 3.42
CA ALA A 19 9.95 1.50 2.17
C ALA A 19 11.23 0.70 2.36
N LEU A 20 12.12 1.13 3.27
CA LEU A 20 13.30 0.37 3.67
C LEU A 20 12.93 -1.00 4.25
N ALA A 21 11.94 -1.04 5.15
CA ALA A 21 11.42 -2.31 5.66
C ALA A 21 10.78 -3.15 4.54
N GLY A 22 10.07 -2.48 3.62
CA GLY A 22 9.33 -3.08 2.50
C GLY A 22 10.21 -3.89 1.53
N LEU A 23 11.48 -3.54 1.39
CA LEU A 23 12.44 -4.32 0.57
C LEU A 23 12.52 -5.79 0.99
N PHE A 24 12.32 -6.08 2.28
CA PHE A 24 12.34 -7.42 2.85
C PHE A 24 10.94 -8.03 3.00
N MET A 25 9.87 -7.26 2.76
CA MET A 25 8.49 -7.70 2.98
C MET A 25 7.80 -8.31 1.74
N GLY A 26 8.46 -8.31 0.57
CA GLY A 26 7.85 -8.78 -0.69
C GLY A 26 7.28 -10.20 -0.64
N GLY A 27 7.90 -11.10 0.12
CA GLY A 27 7.38 -12.46 0.32
C GLY A 27 6.10 -12.49 1.16
N PHE A 28 6.00 -11.66 2.20
CA PHE A 28 4.83 -11.64 3.09
C PHE A 28 3.56 -11.19 2.37
N SER A 29 3.67 -10.18 1.51
CA SER A 29 2.51 -9.71 0.74
C SER A 29 2.08 -10.69 -0.35
N ALA A 30 3.03 -11.44 -0.93
CA ALA A 30 2.71 -12.55 -1.84
C ALA A 30 1.87 -13.63 -1.12
N PHE A 31 2.27 -14.03 0.10
CA PHE A 31 1.48 -14.96 0.92
C PHE A 31 0.10 -14.40 1.27
N ALA A 32 -0.01 -13.11 1.57
CA ALA A 32 -1.28 -12.47 1.86
C ALA A 32 -2.23 -12.50 0.65
N LEU A 33 -1.71 -12.25 -0.57
CA LEU A 33 -2.49 -12.33 -1.81
C LEU A 33 -3.04 -13.75 -2.05
N VAL A 34 -2.17 -14.76 -1.95
CA VAL A 34 -2.58 -16.16 -2.13
C VAL A 34 -3.60 -16.57 -1.08
N SER A 35 -3.39 -16.18 0.18
CA SER A 35 -4.32 -16.46 1.27
C SER A 35 -5.69 -15.83 1.03
N LEU A 36 -5.73 -14.58 0.56
CA LEU A 36 -6.98 -13.90 0.23
C LEU A 36 -7.70 -14.57 -0.95
N ALA A 37 -6.96 -14.99 -1.97
CA ALA A 37 -7.52 -15.73 -3.10
C ALA A 37 -8.12 -17.07 -2.65
N SER A 38 -7.47 -17.77 -1.73
CA SER A 38 -7.99 -19.01 -1.12
C SER A 38 -9.25 -18.78 -0.28
N LEU A 39 -9.34 -17.66 0.46
CA LEU A 39 -10.55 -17.30 1.19
C LEU A 39 -11.75 -17.10 0.26
N LEU A 40 -11.56 -16.43 -0.88
CA LEU A 40 -12.61 -16.28 -1.89
C LEU A 40 -13.01 -17.62 -2.51
N GLN A 41 -12.07 -18.54 -2.68
CA GLN A 41 -12.37 -19.90 -3.16
C GLN A 41 -13.26 -20.67 -2.17
N ASN A 42 -13.03 -20.50 -0.87
CA ASN A 42 -13.90 -21.09 0.16
C ASN A 42 -15.33 -20.52 0.17
N ILE A 43 -15.56 -19.36 -0.46
CA ILE A 43 -16.88 -18.74 -0.62
C ILE A 43 -17.54 -19.17 -1.96
N GLY A 44 -16.86 -19.99 -2.77
CA GLY A 44 -17.39 -20.58 -4.00
C GLY A 44 -16.91 -19.92 -5.30
N PHE A 45 -15.90 -19.06 -5.25
CA PHE A 45 -15.26 -18.51 -6.46
C PHE A 45 -14.19 -19.45 -7.01
N ASP A 46 -14.06 -19.53 -8.33
CA ASP A 46 -12.92 -20.21 -8.94
C ASP A 46 -11.63 -19.39 -8.74
N CYS A 47 -10.47 -20.06 -8.67
CA CYS A 47 -9.18 -19.38 -8.43
C CYS A 47 -8.92 -18.19 -9.37
N ILE A 48 -9.17 -18.36 -10.68
CA ILE A 48 -9.00 -17.29 -11.67
C ILE A 48 -9.92 -16.10 -11.39
N LYS A 49 -11.20 -16.38 -11.06
CA LYS A 49 -12.18 -15.32 -10.74
C LYS A 49 -11.78 -14.59 -9.47
N SER A 50 -11.32 -15.31 -8.44
CA SER A 50 -10.83 -14.72 -7.19
C SER A 50 -9.66 -13.77 -7.43
N LEU A 51 -8.64 -14.19 -8.18
CA LEU A 51 -7.49 -13.34 -8.47
C LEU A 51 -7.86 -12.12 -9.30
N ASN A 52 -8.66 -12.29 -10.36
CA ASN A 52 -9.12 -11.17 -11.19
C ASN A 52 -9.94 -10.16 -10.37
N LEU A 53 -10.80 -10.63 -9.47
CA LEU A 53 -11.56 -9.76 -8.58
C LEU A 53 -10.62 -8.96 -7.66
N ILE A 54 -9.65 -9.63 -7.03
CA ILE A 54 -8.66 -8.99 -6.17
C ILE A 54 -7.86 -7.93 -6.96
N TRP A 55 -7.44 -8.24 -8.18
CA TRP A 55 -6.71 -7.30 -9.04
C TRP A 55 -7.52 -6.05 -9.35
N VAL A 56 -8.79 -6.19 -9.73
CA VAL A 56 -9.66 -5.04 -10.00
C VAL A 56 -9.85 -4.19 -8.74
N LEU A 57 -10.13 -4.82 -7.59
CA LEU A 57 -10.30 -4.12 -6.33
C LEU A 57 -9.03 -3.36 -5.91
N CYS A 58 -7.87 -3.99 -6.03
CA CYS A 58 -6.59 -3.37 -5.71
C CYS A 58 -6.19 -2.27 -6.70
N ALA A 59 -6.48 -2.43 -7.99
CA ALA A 59 -6.27 -1.38 -8.99
C ALA A 59 -7.12 -0.14 -8.68
N MET A 60 -8.41 -0.32 -8.39
CA MET A 60 -9.26 0.79 -7.94
C MET A 60 -8.76 1.39 -6.62
N GLY A 61 -8.36 0.54 -5.66
CA GLY A 61 -7.82 0.95 -4.38
C GLY A 61 -6.58 1.84 -4.52
N SER A 62 -5.62 1.43 -5.36
CA SER A 62 -4.37 2.17 -5.59
C SER A 62 -4.55 3.56 -6.20
N ILE A 63 -5.73 3.85 -6.76
CA ILE A 63 -6.08 5.16 -7.31
C ILE A 63 -6.95 5.94 -6.31
N LEU A 64 -7.97 5.29 -5.74
CA LEU A 64 -8.95 5.94 -4.87
C LEU A 64 -8.38 6.26 -3.50
N LEU A 65 -7.58 5.37 -2.91
CA LEU A 65 -7.08 5.51 -1.54
C LEU A 65 -6.14 6.72 -1.40
N PRO A 66 -5.18 6.99 -2.31
CA PRO A 66 -4.37 8.21 -2.24
C PRO A 66 -5.19 9.49 -2.37
N ILE A 67 -6.23 9.48 -3.22
CA ILE A 67 -7.12 10.63 -3.41
C ILE A 67 -7.91 10.90 -2.12
N ILE A 68 -8.50 9.87 -1.52
CA ILE A 68 -9.25 9.97 -0.26
C ILE A 68 -8.33 10.42 0.86
N PHE A 69 -7.13 9.84 0.97
CA PHE A 69 -6.15 10.21 1.98
C PHE A 69 -5.73 11.67 1.84
N TYR A 70 -5.38 12.12 0.63
CA TYR A 70 -4.99 13.50 0.35
C TYR A 70 -6.10 14.51 0.67
N LYS A 71 -7.36 14.19 0.36
CA LYS A 71 -8.52 15.00 0.75
C LYS A 71 -8.71 15.03 2.26
N ASN A 72 -8.51 13.91 2.95
CA ASN A 72 -8.62 13.84 4.40
C ASN A 72 -7.50 14.60 5.13
N LEU A 73 -6.35 14.82 4.48
CA LEU A 73 -5.31 15.74 4.98
C LEU A 73 -5.73 17.21 4.89
N SER A 74 -6.81 17.55 4.18
CA SER A 74 -7.30 18.90 4.01
C SER A 74 -8.37 19.24 5.03
N ASN A 75 -7.99 20.03 6.05
CA ASN A 75 -8.80 20.97 6.83
C ASN A 75 -7.98 21.38 8.05
N LEU A 76 -7.06 22.36 7.94
CA LEU A 76 -6.35 23.05 9.04
C LEU A 76 -6.27 22.25 10.36
N THR A 77 -5.77 21.02 10.30
CA THR A 77 -6.00 20.05 11.37
C THR A 77 -4.74 19.95 12.18
N LEU A 78 -4.87 20.35 13.44
CA LEU A 78 -3.90 20.04 14.46
C LEU A 78 -4.00 18.55 14.76
N TYR A 79 -3.03 17.80 14.24
CA TYR A 79 -2.90 16.39 14.58
C TYR A 79 -1.94 16.22 15.75
N HIS A 80 -2.25 15.24 16.60
CA HIS A 80 -1.26 14.67 17.50
C HIS A 80 -0.28 13.81 16.67
N PRO A 81 1.04 13.93 16.86
CA PRO A 81 2.05 13.31 16.00
C PRO A 81 1.86 11.81 15.89
N HIS A 82 1.56 11.15 17.00
CA HIS A 82 1.35 9.70 17.05
C HIS A 82 0.13 9.26 16.22
N SER A 83 -0.96 10.02 16.25
CA SER A 83 -2.18 9.70 15.48
C SER A 83 -1.93 9.80 13.97
N LEU A 84 -1.22 10.85 13.54
CA LEU A 84 -0.89 11.04 12.13
C LEU A 84 0.10 9.98 11.62
N GLN A 85 1.10 9.63 12.44
CA GLN A 85 2.04 8.55 12.12
C GLN A 85 1.33 7.21 11.91
N ASN A 86 0.39 6.85 12.79
CA ASN A 86 -0.38 5.60 12.65
C ASN A 86 -1.25 5.59 11.38
N ARG A 87 -1.89 6.73 11.06
CA ARG A 87 -2.66 6.87 9.82
C ARG A 87 -1.79 6.69 8.58
N ILE A 88 -0.58 7.23 8.58
CA ILE A 88 0.37 7.08 7.47
C ILE A 88 0.91 5.66 7.38
N ALA A 89 1.20 5.02 8.51
CA ALA A 89 1.62 3.63 8.52
C ALA A 89 0.55 2.71 7.93
N LEU A 90 -0.71 2.88 8.35
CA LEU A 90 -1.85 2.13 7.79
C LEU A 90 -2.04 2.42 6.30
N PHE A 91 -1.97 3.70 5.91
CA PHE A 91 -2.03 4.07 4.49
C PHE A 91 -0.94 3.37 3.69
N ASN A 92 0.32 3.45 4.12
CA ASN A 92 1.45 2.85 3.43
C ASN A 92 1.29 1.34 3.29
N ILE A 93 0.83 0.63 4.33
CA ILE A 93 0.62 -0.83 4.29
C ILE A 93 -0.48 -1.20 3.28
N VAL A 94 -1.65 -0.55 3.35
CA VAL A 94 -2.79 -0.88 2.48
C VAL A 94 -2.45 -0.52 1.04
N GLU A 95 -1.92 0.68 0.83
CA GLU A 95 -1.59 1.19 -0.49
C GLU A 95 -0.45 0.40 -1.14
N TYR A 96 0.56 -0.02 -0.36
CA TYR A 96 1.60 -0.94 -0.81
C TYR A 96 1.00 -2.21 -1.41
N CYS A 97 0.12 -2.87 -0.66
CA CYS A 97 -0.52 -4.10 -1.10
C CYS A 97 -1.38 -3.85 -2.35
N CYS A 98 -2.15 -2.76 -2.39
CA CYS A 98 -2.97 -2.42 -3.55
C CYS A 98 -2.11 -2.19 -4.81
N ILE A 99 -1.04 -1.40 -4.73
CA ILE A 99 -0.15 -1.14 -5.87
C ILE A 99 0.54 -2.43 -6.32
N GLN A 100 1.12 -3.18 -5.37
CA GLN A 100 1.79 -4.45 -5.69
C GLN A 100 0.86 -5.37 -6.47
N VAL A 101 -0.35 -5.57 -5.96
CA VAL A 101 -1.35 -6.47 -6.55
C VAL A 101 -1.86 -5.93 -7.89
N ALA A 102 -2.06 -4.62 -8.02
CA ALA A 102 -2.46 -3.98 -9.28
C ALA A 102 -1.39 -4.10 -10.37
N LEU A 103 -0.11 -4.24 -10.01
CA LEU A 103 0.98 -4.43 -10.95
C LEU A 103 1.15 -5.89 -11.40
N VAL A 104 0.65 -6.88 -10.66
CA VAL A 104 0.79 -8.32 -10.99
C VAL A 104 0.35 -8.68 -12.42
N PRO A 105 -0.80 -8.19 -12.94
CA PRO A 105 -1.27 -8.54 -14.29
C PRO A 105 -0.32 -8.14 -15.42
N PHE A 106 0.62 -7.24 -15.17
CA PHE A 106 1.63 -6.84 -16.17
C PHE A 106 2.79 -7.82 -16.28
N PHE A 107 2.96 -8.71 -15.30
CA PHE A 107 4.07 -9.67 -15.23
C PHE A 107 3.62 -11.13 -15.32
N THR A 108 2.37 -11.43 -14.96
CA THR A 108 1.84 -12.79 -14.98
C THR A 108 0.32 -12.82 -15.16
N THR A 109 -0.23 -13.99 -15.43
CA THR A 109 -1.66 -14.20 -15.60
C THR A 109 -2.27 -14.94 -14.41
N ALA A 110 -3.58 -14.79 -14.19
CA ALA A 110 -4.28 -15.51 -13.13
C ALA A 110 -4.20 -17.04 -13.35
N GLN A 111 -4.13 -17.47 -14.61
CA GLN A 111 -4.01 -18.88 -14.96
C GLN A 111 -2.64 -19.43 -14.55
N THR A 112 -1.54 -18.69 -14.82
CA THR A 112 -0.19 -19.05 -14.41
C THR A 112 -0.08 -19.12 -12.88
N LEU A 113 -0.65 -18.14 -12.16
CA LEU A 113 -0.67 -18.14 -10.68
C LEU A 113 -1.49 -19.26 -10.06
N CYS A 114 -2.63 -19.64 -10.67
CA CYS A 114 -3.50 -20.68 -10.14
C CYS A 114 -2.99 -22.09 -10.38
N PHE A 115 -2.32 -22.33 -11.50
CA PHE A 115 -2.00 -23.68 -11.97
C PHE A 115 -0.50 -23.97 -12.13
N VAL A 116 0.36 -22.97 -11.88
CA VAL A 116 1.83 -23.10 -11.88
C VAL A 116 2.34 -23.77 -13.16
N ILE A 117 1.78 -23.39 -14.31
CA ILE A 117 2.02 -24.07 -15.58
C ILE A 117 3.46 -23.81 -16.09
N ASP A 118 4.08 -22.71 -15.67
CA ASP A 118 5.32 -22.19 -16.29
C ASP A 118 6.53 -22.12 -15.33
N GLY A 119 6.46 -22.69 -14.12
CA GLY A 119 7.58 -22.65 -13.16
C GLY A 119 7.94 -21.26 -12.60
N GLN A 120 7.18 -20.22 -12.97
CA GLN A 120 7.25 -18.86 -12.40
C GLN A 120 6.66 -18.84 -10.99
N ASN A 121 7.52 -19.13 -10.00
CA ASN A 121 7.19 -19.38 -8.61
C ASN A 121 7.19 -18.10 -7.76
N GLY A 122 6.39 -17.10 -8.12
CA GLY A 122 6.13 -15.94 -7.25
C GLY A 122 7.28 -14.94 -7.13
N ILE A 123 8.33 -15.06 -7.93
CA ILE A 123 9.38 -14.04 -8.04
C ILE A 123 8.80 -12.75 -8.64
N GLU A 124 7.86 -12.88 -9.58
CA GLU A 124 7.10 -11.78 -10.18
C GLU A 124 6.35 -10.98 -9.11
N LEU A 125 5.79 -11.66 -8.10
CA LEU A 125 5.10 -11.03 -6.97
C LEU A 125 6.07 -10.25 -6.08
N ILE A 126 7.31 -10.70 -5.93
CA ILE A 126 8.36 -9.98 -5.20
C ILE A 126 8.79 -8.75 -6.02
N PHE A 127 8.97 -8.88 -7.34
CA PHE A 127 9.31 -7.75 -8.20
C PHE A 127 8.23 -6.65 -8.17
N THR A 128 6.95 -7.01 -8.26
CA THR A 128 5.86 -6.04 -8.17
C THR A 128 5.82 -5.35 -6.80
N SER A 129 6.25 -6.06 -5.74
CA SER A 129 6.37 -5.52 -4.39
C SER A 129 7.45 -4.43 -4.33
N TRP A 130 8.61 -4.66 -4.96
CA TRP A 130 9.68 -3.66 -5.02
C TRP A 130 9.29 -2.45 -5.87
N LEU A 131 8.52 -2.67 -6.94
CA LEU A 131 7.98 -1.57 -7.77
C LEU A 131 6.91 -0.75 -7.05
N ALA A 132 6.21 -1.31 -6.07
CA ALA A 132 5.23 -0.55 -5.28
C ALA A 132 5.90 0.50 -4.36
N LEU A 133 7.14 0.25 -3.91
CA LEU A 133 7.88 1.15 -3.02
C LEU A 133 8.18 2.54 -3.62
N PRO A 134 8.73 2.68 -4.84
CA PRO A 134 8.93 4.00 -5.44
C PRO A 134 7.61 4.72 -5.68
N CYS A 135 6.52 4.01 -6.00
CA CYS A 135 5.18 4.61 -6.11
C CYS A 135 4.72 5.22 -4.77
N LEU A 136 4.91 4.50 -3.65
CA LEU A 136 4.62 5.04 -2.31
C LEU A 136 5.46 6.26 -1.95
N LEU A 137 6.76 6.23 -2.28
CA LEU A 137 7.63 7.38 -2.06
C LEU A 137 7.16 8.59 -2.87
N LEU A 138 6.74 8.40 -4.12
CA LEU A 138 6.18 9.45 -4.95
C LEU A 138 4.88 10.03 -4.34
N LEU A 139 3.97 9.16 -3.86
CA LEU A 139 2.77 9.60 -3.15
C LEU A 139 3.11 10.38 -1.88
N SER A 140 4.08 9.92 -1.09
CA SER A 140 4.54 10.62 0.11
C SER A 140 5.09 12.01 -0.21
N TYR A 141 5.80 12.16 -1.33
CA TYR A 141 6.29 13.45 -1.80
C TYR A 141 5.14 14.39 -2.19
N ILE A 142 4.09 13.88 -2.84
CA ILE A 142 2.87 14.65 -3.15
C ILE A 142 2.20 15.10 -1.85
N PHE A 143 2.06 14.21 -0.87
CA PHE A 143 1.46 14.55 0.43
C PHE A 143 2.30 15.56 1.20
N ASN A 144 3.62 15.52 1.07
CA ASN A 144 4.52 16.47 1.72
C ASN A 144 4.37 17.91 1.20
N ARG A 145 3.74 18.11 0.03
CA ARG A 145 3.37 19.44 -0.45
C ARG A 145 2.19 20.04 0.33
N LYS A 146 1.40 19.23 1.05
CA LYS A 146 0.40 19.74 2.00
C LYS A 146 1.09 20.23 3.26
N SER A 147 0.82 21.49 3.63
CA SER A 147 1.23 22.04 4.93
C SER A 147 0.34 21.49 6.05
N VAL A 148 0.63 20.29 6.54
CA VAL A 148 -0.01 19.72 7.74
C VAL A 148 0.81 20.11 8.97
N ILE A 149 0.16 20.72 9.97
CA ILE A 149 0.80 21.21 11.20
C ILE A 149 0.50 20.24 12.33
N VAL A 150 1.52 19.90 13.10
CA VAL A 150 1.44 18.92 14.20
C VAL A 150 1.84 19.59 15.50
N GLU A 151 1.13 19.25 16.58
CA GLU A 151 1.42 19.73 17.94
C GLU A 151 2.17 18.66 18.73
N TYR A 152 3.43 18.95 19.05
CA TYR A 152 4.23 18.16 19.97
C TYR A 152 3.95 18.62 21.40
N SER A 153 3.42 17.71 22.23
CA SER A 153 3.21 17.91 23.68
C SER A 153 4.50 17.66 24.47
#